data_AF-A0A2H4HIB6-F1
#
_entry.id   AF-A0A2H4HIB6-F1
#
_cell.length_a   1.000
_cell.length_b   1.000
_cell.length_c   1.000
_cell.angle_alpha   90.00
_cell.angle_beta   90.00
_cell.angle_gamma   90.00
#
_symmetry.space_group_name_H-M   'P 1'
#
loop_
_entity.id
_entity.type
_entity.pdbx_description
1 polymer ?
#
loop_
_entity_poly.entity_id
_entity_poly.type
_entity_poly.pdbx_seq_one_letter_code
_entity_poly.pdbx_strand_id
1 'polypeptide(L)'
;MEDKKYSKIIKKIKGLLAIAKDENQDEESQSAFVLAQRLMLQYKIDKNDVFDTEDEIEPIGEESVTIYKKLYWWERSLGSIIAENFRVKMFYNSKKEKGERKSKSKIVFYGFGSDLELAKEMYFLAYEVIVFHTNQYIKNWYQDTDMKRSRYITESVKSSYISGFLVGLQKRFEEQISVLAERYEVMVLIPKAVEESFDKYSKDFSSYSTNTPPVSVDHAYQEGVREAKKIDLTKSTVDTDYSSLVGRIIRFNQGVTRGLIAEITSVSDDLLNLLVMNCVSEYASEDNPSFYHWKVDKEYDYEILSFNDPMSKKFKKNKVDIMEN
;
A
#
# COMPACT_ATOMS: atom_id res chain seq x y z
N MET A 1 32.78 13.67 -6.47
CA MET A 1 32.42 12.59 -5.52
C MET A 1 30.91 12.36 -5.49
N GLU A 2 30.08 13.41 -5.63
CA GLU A 2 28.62 13.32 -5.71
C GLU A 2 28.10 12.51 -6.92
N ASP A 3 28.67 12.66 -8.12
CA ASP A 3 28.22 11.92 -9.32
C ASP A 3 28.33 10.40 -9.18
N LYS A 4 29.36 9.92 -8.48
CA LYS A 4 29.56 8.47 -8.26
C LYS A 4 28.55 7.90 -7.25
N LYS A 5 28.09 8.72 -6.30
CA LYS A 5 27.04 8.37 -5.34
C LYS A 5 25.67 8.37 -6.05
N TYR A 6 25.40 9.38 -6.87
CA TYR A 6 24.18 9.51 -7.68
C TYR A 6 23.99 8.32 -8.63
N SER A 7 25.02 7.99 -9.42
CA SER A 7 25.01 6.83 -10.34
C SER A 7 24.78 5.49 -9.60
N LYS A 8 25.31 5.34 -8.39
CA LYS A 8 25.12 4.13 -7.58
C LYS A 8 23.68 4.00 -7.07
N ILE A 9 23.04 5.12 -6.72
CA ILE A 9 21.64 5.13 -6.27
C ILE A 9 20.70 4.82 -7.44
N ILE A 10 20.92 5.42 -8.62
CA ILE A 10 20.16 5.09 -9.83
C ILE A 10 20.25 3.60 -10.15
N LYS A 11 21.45 3.01 -10.08
CA LYS A 11 21.62 1.57 -10.30
C LYS A 11 20.86 0.70 -9.29
N LYS A 12 20.76 1.15 -8.03
CA LYS A 12 20.00 0.47 -6.98
C LYS A 12 18.50 0.54 -7.24
N ILE A 13 18.00 1.71 -7.66
CA ILE A 13 16.60 1.90 -8.04
C ILE A 13 16.25 1.05 -9.27
N LYS A 14 17.07 1.06 -10.32
CA LYS A 14 16.90 0.19 -11.51
C LYS A 14 16.81 -1.30 -11.11
N GLY A 15 17.68 -1.75 -10.21
CA GLY A 15 17.67 -3.14 -9.71
C GLY A 15 16.40 -3.49 -8.92
N LEU A 16 15.94 -2.60 -8.04
CA LEU A 16 14.69 -2.82 -7.29
C LEU A 16 13.45 -2.83 -8.18
N LEU A 17 13.42 -1.97 -9.19
CA LEU A 17 12.34 -1.96 -10.19
C LEU A 17 12.36 -3.21 -11.07
N ALA A 18 13.54 -3.77 -11.36
CA ALA A 18 13.63 -5.04 -12.09
C ALA A 18 13.10 -6.22 -11.26
N ILE A 19 13.41 -6.27 -9.97
CA ILE A 19 12.87 -7.29 -9.04
C ILE A 19 11.35 -7.14 -8.91
N ALA A 20 10.85 -5.91 -8.80
CA ALA A 20 9.41 -5.63 -8.75
C ALA A 20 8.65 -6.05 -10.02
N LYS A 21 9.34 -6.13 -11.17
CA LYS A 21 8.76 -6.52 -12.47
C LYS A 21 8.77 -8.03 -12.72
N ASP A 22 9.38 -8.84 -11.86
CA ASP A 22 9.41 -10.30 -12.03
C ASP A 22 7.98 -10.88 -11.88
N GLU A 23 7.62 -11.84 -12.74
CA GLU A 23 6.23 -12.27 -12.98
C GLU A 23 5.60 -13.06 -11.83
N ASN A 24 6.36 -13.32 -10.75
CA ASN A 24 5.90 -14.15 -9.64
C ASN A 24 5.01 -13.42 -8.61
N GLN A 25 4.78 -12.10 -8.76
CA GLN A 25 3.86 -11.28 -7.95
C GLN A 25 3.87 -11.64 -6.46
N ASP A 26 5.06 -11.81 -5.90
CA ASP A 26 5.24 -12.19 -4.50
C ASP A 26 5.44 -10.96 -3.60
N GLU A 27 5.45 -11.21 -2.29
CA GLU A 27 5.65 -10.19 -1.26
C GLU A 27 6.99 -9.44 -1.42
N GLU A 28 7.97 -10.07 -2.09
CA GLU A 28 9.28 -9.52 -2.40
C GLU A 28 9.21 -8.49 -3.54
N SER A 29 8.43 -8.76 -4.58
CA SER A 29 8.16 -7.85 -5.69
C SER A 29 7.51 -6.55 -5.21
N GLN A 30 6.51 -6.66 -4.31
CA GLN A 30 5.85 -5.51 -3.68
C GLN A 30 6.80 -4.69 -2.82
N SER A 31 7.60 -5.37 -2.00
CA SER A 31 8.59 -4.73 -1.11
C SER A 31 9.66 -3.98 -1.92
N ALA A 32 10.11 -4.56 -3.03
CA ALA A 32 11.10 -3.97 -3.92
C ALA A 32 10.56 -2.70 -4.61
N PHE A 33 9.30 -2.73 -5.08
CA PHE A 33 8.66 -1.58 -5.72
C PHE A 33 8.55 -0.38 -4.77
N VAL A 34 8.03 -0.62 -3.56
CA VAL A 34 7.88 0.43 -2.54
C VAL A 34 9.23 1.02 -2.14
N LEU A 35 10.27 0.18 -2.00
CA LEU A 35 11.61 0.65 -1.68
C LEU A 35 12.23 1.47 -2.83
N ALA A 36 11.98 1.09 -4.09
CA ALA A 36 12.43 1.87 -5.24
C ALA A 36 11.81 3.26 -5.26
N GLN A 37 10.50 3.37 -5.03
CA GLN A 37 9.80 4.66 -4.95
C GLN A 37 10.35 5.54 -3.83
N ARG A 38 10.62 4.95 -2.66
CA ARG A 38 11.22 5.68 -1.52
C ARG A 38 12.60 6.25 -1.86
N LEU A 39 13.46 5.48 -2.52
CA LEU A 39 14.80 5.94 -2.91
C LEU A 39 14.75 7.04 -3.98
N MET A 40 13.81 6.96 -4.94
CA MET A 40 13.59 8.02 -5.92
C MET A 40 13.23 9.35 -5.24
N LEU A 41 12.32 9.31 -4.26
CA LEU A 41 11.91 10.49 -3.49
C LEU A 41 13.04 11.05 -2.62
N GLN A 42 13.74 10.18 -1.89
CA GLN A 42 14.81 10.58 -0.97
C GLN A 42 15.96 11.28 -1.70
N TYR A 43 16.33 10.79 -2.87
CA TYR A 43 17.47 11.29 -3.64
C TYR A 43 17.09 12.23 -4.78
N LYS A 44 15.79 12.59 -4.89
CA LYS A 44 15.26 13.49 -5.92
C LYS A 44 15.62 13.03 -7.34
N ILE A 45 15.55 11.72 -7.57
CA ILE A 45 15.86 11.10 -8.85
C ILE A 45 14.60 11.10 -9.70
N ASP A 46 14.69 11.68 -10.89
CA ASP A 46 13.57 11.76 -11.82
C ASP A 46 13.37 10.41 -12.53
N LYS A 47 12.15 10.12 -13.02
CA LYS A 47 11.91 8.91 -13.81
C LYS A 47 12.85 8.82 -15.01
N ASN A 48 13.17 9.94 -15.65
CA ASN A 48 14.04 9.96 -16.82
C ASN A 48 15.49 9.53 -16.53
N ASP A 49 15.91 9.56 -15.26
CA ASP A 49 17.24 9.09 -14.84
C ASP A 49 17.30 7.56 -14.60
N VAL A 50 16.13 6.92 -14.45
CA VAL A 50 15.97 5.54 -14.02
C VAL A 50 15.40 4.64 -15.12
N PHE A 51 14.62 5.18 -16.03
CA PHE A 51 14.06 4.42 -17.15
C PHE A 51 14.86 4.77 -18.40
N ASP A 52 15.56 3.79 -18.98
CA ASP A 52 16.17 3.98 -20.30
C ASP A 52 15.01 4.13 -21.30
N THR A 53 15.08 5.12 -22.19
CA THR A 53 13.97 5.57 -23.05
C THR A 53 13.41 4.52 -24.02
N GLU A 54 13.92 3.29 -24.00
CA GLU A 54 13.51 2.15 -24.82
C GLU A 54 12.94 0.97 -23.99
N ASP A 55 12.93 1.03 -22.65
CA ASP A 55 12.37 -0.04 -21.82
C ASP A 55 10.85 0.08 -21.70
N GLU A 56 10.16 -0.78 -22.45
CA GLU A 56 8.76 -1.23 -22.34
C GLU A 56 7.79 -0.30 -21.61
N ILE A 57 6.96 0.37 -22.42
CA ILE A 57 5.75 1.06 -21.97
C ILE A 57 4.96 0.09 -21.09
N GLU A 58 4.86 0.42 -19.79
CA GLU A 58 4.08 -0.34 -18.84
C GLU A 58 2.68 -0.61 -19.41
N PRO A 59 2.19 -1.86 -19.42
CA PRO A 59 0.93 -2.19 -20.07
C PRO A 59 -0.22 -1.47 -19.36
N ILE A 60 -1.04 -0.78 -20.15
CA ILE A 60 -2.30 -0.19 -19.70
C ILE A 60 -3.36 -1.30 -19.71
N GLY A 61 -3.99 -1.54 -18.57
CA GLY A 61 -4.96 -2.60 -18.39
C GLY A 61 -6.16 -2.16 -17.56
N GLU A 62 -6.95 -3.16 -17.16
CA GLU A 62 -8.05 -2.99 -16.22
C GLU A 62 -7.98 -4.00 -15.09
N GLU A 63 -8.38 -3.58 -13.90
CA GLU A 63 -8.47 -4.47 -12.75
C GLU A 63 -9.79 -4.30 -12.01
N SER A 64 -10.42 -5.44 -11.68
CA SER A 64 -11.70 -5.45 -10.97
C SER A 64 -11.48 -5.42 -9.47
N VAL A 65 -12.06 -4.41 -8.82
CA VAL A 65 -11.90 -4.18 -7.39
C VAL A 65 -13.02 -4.84 -6.59
N THR A 66 -14.18 -5.09 -7.23
CA THR A 66 -15.29 -5.81 -6.62
C THR A 66 -15.76 -6.95 -7.51
N ILE A 67 -16.38 -7.97 -6.92
CA ILE A 67 -17.17 -8.95 -7.67
C ILE A 67 -18.45 -8.31 -8.25
N TYR A 68 -19.12 -9.00 -9.18
CA TYR A 68 -20.45 -8.59 -9.63
C TYR A 68 -21.46 -8.71 -8.48
N LYS A 69 -21.92 -7.56 -7.97
CA LYS A 69 -22.93 -7.50 -6.90
C LYS A 69 -23.82 -6.26 -7.06
N LYS A 70 -24.81 -6.16 -6.18
CA LYS A 70 -25.50 -4.88 -5.99
C LYS A 70 -24.58 -3.96 -5.19
N LEU A 71 -23.98 -2.99 -5.86
CA LEU A 71 -23.14 -1.98 -5.21
C LEU A 71 -23.99 -1.01 -4.39
N TYR A 72 -23.56 -0.75 -3.16
CA TYR A 72 -24.06 0.35 -2.34
C TYR A 72 -23.58 1.69 -2.90
N TRP A 73 -24.33 2.76 -2.64
CA TRP A 73 -23.98 4.11 -3.12
C TRP A 73 -22.58 4.53 -2.61
N TRP A 74 -22.23 4.17 -1.38
CA TRP A 74 -20.96 4.56 -0.77
C TRP A 74 -19.77 3.77 -1.30
N GLU A 75 -19.94 2.52 -1.75
CA GLU A 75 -18.89 1.74 -2.42
C GLU A 75 -18.50 2.41 -3.75
N ARG A 76 -19.51 2.94 -4.45
CA ARG A 76 -19.31 3.69 -5.69
C ARG A 76 -18.57 5.00 -5.45
N SER A 77 -18.96 5.74 -4.41
CA SER A 77 -18.28 6.97 -3.99
C SER A 77 -16.84 6.70 -3.56
N LEU A 78 -16.60 5.62 -2.80
CA LEU A 78 -15.25 5.22 -2.41
C LEU A 78 -14.38 4.93 -3.64
N GLY A 79 -14.90 4.19 -4.63
CA GLY A 79 -14.18 3.93 -5.86
C GLY A 79 -13.77 5.22 -6.59
N SER A 80 -14.67 6.21 -6.66
CA SER A 80 -14.38 7.51 -7.28
C SER A 80 -13.25 8.22 -6.55
N ILE A 81 -13.34 8.29 -5.21
CA ILE A 81 -12.30 8.90 -4.37
C ILE A 81 -10.96 8.21 -4.63
N ILE A 82 -10.90 6.88 -4.65
CA ILE A 82 -9.63 6.18 -4.92
C ILE A 82 -9.11 6.50 -6.33
N ALA A 83 -9.96 6.44 -7.35
CA ALA A 83 -9.53 6.72 -8.72
C ALA A 83 -8.97 8.14 -8.91
N GLU A 84 -9.62 9.13 -8.28
CA GLU A 84 -9.19 10.53 -8.31
C GLU A 84 -7.83 10.75 -7.63
N ASN A 85 -7.44 9.89 -6.67
CA ASN A 85 -6.24 10.08 -5.85
C ASN A 85 -5.08 9.12 -6.21
N PHE A 86 -5.34 8.04 -6.96
CA PHE A 86 -4.35 6.98 -7.27
C PHE A 86 -4.09 6.81 -8.77
N ARG A 87 -4.23 7.88 -9.57
CA ARG A 87 -3.77 7.96 -10.98
C ARG A 87 -4.42 6.93 -11.93
N VAL A 88 -5.59 6.40 -11.56
CA VAL A 88 -6.36 5.45 -12.38
C VAL A 88 -7.69 6.06 -12.81
N LYS A 89 -8.23 5.61 -13.94
CA LYS A 89 -9.64 5.84 -14.29
C LYS A 89 -10.51 4.77 -13.66
N MET A 90 -11.80 5.04 -13.52
CA MET A 90 -12.77 4.08 -13.00
C MET A 90 -14.01 4.01 -13.89
N PHE A 91 -14.58 2.82 -13.98
CA PHE A 91 -15.90 2.60 -14.58
C PHE A 91 -16.65 1.44 -13.90
N TYR A 92 -17.93 1.30 -14.27
CA TYR A 92 -18.75 0.19 -13.80
C TYR A 92 -19.00 -0.81 -14.92
N ASN A 93 -18.58 -2.06 -14.73
CA ASN A 93 -19.00 -3.14 -15.61
C ASN A 93 -20.29 -3.76 -15.06
N SER A 94 -21.39 -3.65 -15.81
CA SER A 94 -22.71 -4.09 -15.38
C SER A 94 -23.22 -5.25 -16.23
N LYS A 95 -23.77 -6.27 -15.58
CA LYS A 95 -24.43 -7.41 -16.22
C LYS A 95 -25.87 -7.54 -15.72
N LYS A 96 -26.77 -7.91 -16.63
CA LYS A 96 -28.17 -8.22 -16.31
C LYS A 96 -28.46 -9.63 -16.80
N GLU A 97 -28.69 -10.55 -15.87
CA GLU A 97 -29.06 -11.93 -16.20
C GLU A 97 -30.54 -12.02 -16.61
N LYS A 98 -30.86 -13.00 -17.46
CA LYS A 98 -32.25 -13.26 -17.88
C LYS A 98 -33.11 -13.56 -16.65
N GLY A 99 -34.18 -12.79 -16.47
CA GLY A 99 -35.10 -12.94 -15.34
C GLY A 99 -34.79 -12.07 -14.13
N GLU A 100 -33.61 -11.44 -14.04
CA GLU A 100 -33.30 -10.53 -12.94
C GLU A 100 -33.91 -9.14 -13.17
N ARG A 101 -34.60 -8.63 -12.15
CA ARG A 101 -35.17 -7.27 -12.16
C ARG A 101 -34.09 -6.18 -12.06
N LYS A 102 -32.93 -6.48 -11.51
CA LYS A 102 -31.85 -5.51 -11.23
C LYS A 102 -30.54 -6.00 -11.83
N SER A 103 -29.75 -5.09 -12.39
CA SER A 103 -28.39 -5.39 -12.83
C SER A 103 -27.45 -5.54 -11.64
N LYS A 104 -26.46 -6.41 -11.78
CA LYS A 104 -25.29 -6.49 -10.91
C LYS A 104 -24.16 -5.72 -11.58
N SER A 105 -23.35 -5.05 -10.77
CA SER A 105 -22.20 -4.28 -11.26
C SER A 105 -20.96 -4.66 -10.48
N LYS A 106 -19.80 -4.44 -11.10
CA LYS A 106 -18.51 -4.37 -10.42
C LYS A 106 -17.85 -3.03 -10.67
N ILE A 107 -17.00 -2.61 -9.74
CA ILE A 107 -16.07 -1.49 -9.89
C ILE A 107 -14.81 -2.00 -10.59
N VAL A 108 -14.37 -1.28 -11.62
CA VAL A 108 -13.18 -1.59 -12.39
C VAL A 108 -12.31 -0.34 -12.47
N PHE A 109 -11.03 -0.48 -12.15
CA PHE A 109 -10.00 0.53 -12.37
C PHE A 109 -9.30 0.28 -13.71
N TYR A 110 -8.83 1.35 -14.33
CA TYR A 110 -8.15 1.33 -15.62
C TYR A 110 -6.92 2.24 -15.57
N GLY A 111 -5.75 1.71 -15.91
CA GLY A 111 -4.48 2.40 -15.70
C GLY A 111 -3.27 1.52 -15.97
N PHE A 112 -2.10 2.01 -15.58
CA PHE A 112 -0.87 1.23 -15.57
C PHE A 112 -0.92 0.16 -14.48
N GLY A 113 -0.29 -0.99 -14.70
CA GLY A 113 -0.33 -2.14 -13.78
C GLY A 113 0.03 -1.78 -12.33
N SER A 114 1.10 -1.02 -12.12
CA SER A 114 1.53 -0.58 -10.79
C SER A 114 0.55 0.38 -10.10
N ASP A 115 -0.07 1.29 -10.87
CA ASP A 115 -1.09 2.21 -10.35
C ASP A 115 -2.41 1.48 -10.03
N LEU A 116 -2.76 0.43 -10.81
CA LEU A 116 -3.93 -0.42 -10.59
C LEU A 116 -3.84 -1.21 -9.29
N GLU A 117 -2.70 -1.86 -9.06
CA GLU A 117 -2.48 -2.68 -7.87
C GLU A 117 -2.55 -1.84 -6.59
N LEU A 118 -1.86 -0.71 -6.57
CA LEU A 118 -1.92 0.24 -5.46
C LEU A 118 -3.34 0.75 -5.22
N ALA A 119 -4.04 1.18 -6.28
CA ALA A 119 -5.41 1.67 -6.15
C ALA A 119 -6.35 0.59 -5.60
N LYS A 120 -6.21 -0.66 -6.04
CA LYS A 120 -7.01 -1.78 -5.57
C LYS A 120 -6.79 -2.07 -4.08
N GLU A 121 -5.54 -2.11 -3.64
CA GLU A 121 -5.20 -2.33 -2.23
C GLU A 121 -5.75 -1.20 -1.35
N MET A 122 -5.56 0.05 -1.79
CA MET A 122 -6.08 1.23 -1.09
C MET A 122 -7.61 1.23 -1.00
N TYR A 123 -8.30 0.75 -2.03
CA TYR A 123 -9.75 0.57 -1.97
C TYR A 123 -10.15 -0.45 -0.91
N PHE A 124 -9.49 -1.61 -0.83
CA PHE A 124 -9.81 -2.64 0.17
C PHE A 124 -9.58 -2.15 1.59
N LEU A 125 -8.41 -1.55 1.83
CA LEU A 125 -8.09 -0.97 3.13
C LEU A 125 -9.12 0.10 3.53
N ALA A 126 -9.41 1.05 2.64
CA ALA A 126 -10.39 2.09 2.92
C ALA A 126 -11.80 1.52 3.15
N TYR A 127 -12.18 0.47 2.42
CA TYR A 127 -13.45 -0.23 2.60
C TYR A 127 -13.56 -0.83 4.00
N GLU A 128 -12.54 -1.57 4.45
CA GLU A 128 -12.50 -2.19 5.78
C GLU A 128 -12.57 -1.15 6.89
N VAL A 129 -11.80 -0.07 6.74
CA VAL A 129 -11.75 1.03 7.71
C VAL A 129 -13.12 1.74 7.80
N ILE A 130 -13.76 2.06 6.66
CA ILE A 130 -15.12 2.64 6.66
C ILE A 130 -16.11 1.71 7.36
N VAL A 131 -16.07 0.41 7.07
CA VAL A 131 -16.98 -0.57 7.67
C VAL A 131 -16.76 -0.67 9.18
N PHE A 132 -15.51 -0.76 9.62
CA PHE A 132 -15.14 -0.84 11.04
C PHE A 132 -15.66 0.38 11.81
N HIS A 133 -15.29 1.59 11.38
CA HIS A 133 -15.66 2.83 12.06
C HIS A 133 -17.17 3.09 12.02
N THR A 134 -17.83 2.76 10.91
CA THR A 134 -19.30 2.85 10.82
C THR A 134 -19.98 1.93 11.83
N ASN A 135 -19.54 0.68 11.93
CA ASN A 135 -20.12 -0.27 12.88
C ASN A 135 -19.89 0.17 14.33
N GLN A 136 -18.70 0.68 14.64
CA GLN A 136 -18.38 1.23 15.95
C GLN A 136 -19.24 2.45 16.29
N TYR A 137 -19.37 3.39 15.35
CA TYR A 137 -20.20 4.58 15.54
C TYR A 137 -21.67 4.24 15.78
N ILE A 138 -22.25 3.34 14.97
CA ILE A 138 -23.64 2.91 15.13
C ILE A 138 -23.85 2.19 16.47
N LYS A 139 -22.87 1.41 16.92
CA LYS A 139 -22.94 0.76 18.24
C LYS A 139 -22.99 1.82 19.35
N ASN A 140 -22.07 2.78 19.35
CA ASN A 140 -21.98 3.83 20.36
C ASN A 140 -23.22 4.74 20.34
N TRP A 141 -23.69 5.13 19.15
CA TRP A 141 -24.89 5.96 19.00
C TRP A 141 -26.11 5.40 19.75
N TYR A 142 -26.36 4.10 19.65
CA TYR A 142 -27.48 3.47 20.36
C TYR A 142 -27.24 3.31 21.87
N GLN A 143 -25.99 3.23 22.31
CA GLN A 143 -25.65 3.21 23.73
C GLN A 143 -25.83 4.60 24.36
N ASP A 144 -25.42 5.65 23.64
CA ASP A 144 -25.41 7.02 24.16
C ASP A 144 -26.80 7.67 24.13
N THR A 145 -27.66 7.30 23.16
CA THR A 145 -28.99 7.90 22.99
C THR A 145 -30.12 7.15 23.68
N ASP A 146 -29.86 5.94 24.20
CA ASP A 146 -30.86 5.00 24.74
C ASP A 146 -32.08 4.76 23.81
N MET A 147 -31.91 4.99 22.51
CA MET A 147 -32.98 4.83 21.53
C MET A 147 -33.18 3.36 21.18
N LYS A 148 -34.44 2.96 21.00
CA LYS A 148 -34.75 1.64 20.42
C LYS A 148 -34.29 1.57 18.96
N ARG A 149 -33.56 0.50 18.63
CA ARG A 149 -33.12 0.24 17.26
C ARG A 149 -34.32 0.12 16.31
N SER A 150 -34.32 0.95 15.26
CA SER A 150 -35.24 0.80 14.14
C SER A 150 -34.47 0.85 12.82
N ARG A 151 -35.00 0.20 11.78
CA ARG A 151 -34.36 0.19 10.47
C ARG A 151 -34.18 1.60 9.90
N TYR A 152 -35.22 2.42 9.98
CA TYR A 152 -35.21 3.77 9.42
C TYR A 152 -34.15 4.66 10.11
N ILE A 153 -34.12 4.65 11.45
CA ILE A 153 -33.14 5.45 12.21
C ILE A 153 -31.72 4.93 11.94
N THR A 154 -31.51 3.61 11.97
CA THR A 154 -30.18 3.03 11.70
C THR A 154 -29.66 3.42 10.33
N GLU A 155 -30.48 3.32 9.29
CA GLU A 155 -30.07 3.68 7.93
C GLU A 155 -29.77 5.18 7.81
N SER A 156 -30.58 6.04 8.43
CA SER A 156 -30.40 7.51 8.45
C SER A 156 -29.09 7.94 9.13
N VAL A 157 -28.79 7.36 10.31
CA VAL A 157 -27.54 7.62 11.05
C VAL A 157 -26.35 7.05 10.26
N LYS A 158 -26.47 5.83 9.74
CA LYS A 158 -25.43 5.16 8.97
C LYS A 158 -25.09 5.91 7.68
N SER A 159 -26.10 6.33 6.91
CA SER A 159 -25.86 7.05 5.67
C SER A 159 -25.23 8.40 5.92
N SER A 160 -25.65 9.12 6.96
CA SER A 160 -25.07 10.41 7.34
C SER A 160 -23.61 10.25 7.79
N TYR A 161 -23.31 9.26 8.64
CA TYR A 161 -21.94 8.95 9.07
C TYR A 161 -21.02 8.60 7.91
N ILE A 162 -21.42 7.63 7.06
CA ILE A 162 -20.61 7.21 5.90
C ILE A 162 -20.39 8.40 4.94
N SER A 163 -21.40 9.25 4.73
CA SER A 163 -21.25 10.44 3.88
C SER A 163 -20.17 11.37 4.42
N GLY A 164 -20.18 11.65 5.72
CA GLY A 164 -19.17 12.44 6.38
C GLY A 164 -17.79 11.80 6.30
N PHE A 165 -17.74 10.49 6.51
CA PHE A 165 -16.50 9.71 6.45
C PHE A 165 -15.84 9.79 5.07
N LEU A 166 -16.59 9.57 3.99
CA LEU A 166 -16.09 9.68 2.62
C LEU A 166 -15.55 11.10 2.32
N VAL A 167 -16.27 12.14 2.77
CA VAL A 167 -15.80 13.53 2.61
C VAL A 167 -14.52 13.80 3.40
N GLY A 168 -14.41 13.29 4.63
CA GLY A 168 -13.20 13.42 5.42
C GLY A 168 -12.01 12.69 4.79
N LEU A 169 -12.26 11.51 4.22
CA LEU A 169 -11.25 10.71 3.54
C LEU A 169 -10.74 11.38 2.28
N GLN A 170 -11.64 11.89 1.44
CA GLN A 170 -11.30 12.66 0.25
C GLN A 170 -10.42 13.87 0.60
N LYS A 171 -10.85 14.69 1.57
CA LYS A 171 -10.06 15.85 2.03
C LYS A 171 -8.68 15.45 2.51
N ARG A 172 -8.55 14.30 3.18
CA ARG A 172 -7.27 13.81 3.66
C ARG A 172 -6.34 13.46 2.50
N PHE A 173 -6.84 12.79 1.47
CA PHE A 173 -6.06 12.51 0.27
C PHE A 173 -5.68 13.78 -0.49
N GLU A 174 -6.61 14.73 -0.64
CA GLU A 174 -6.34 16.04 -1.26
C GLU A 174 -5.24 16.81 -0.50
N GLU A 175 -5.27 16.79 0.84
CA GLU A 175 -4.21 17.38 1.68
C GLU A 175 -2.86 16.67 1.45
N GLN A 176 -2.83 15.34 1.40
CA GLN A 176 -1.59 14.57 1.12
C GLN A 176 -1.04 14.85 -0.28
N ILE A 177 -1.92 14.87 -1.28
CA ILE A 177 -1.58 15.15 -2.66
C ILE A 177 -1.12 16.60 -2.84
N SER A 178 -1.73 17.58 -2.18
CA SER A 178 -1.31 18.98 -2.29
C SER A 178 0.14 19.16 -1.82
N VAL A 179 0.52 18.50 -0.72
CA VAL A 179 1.90 18.50 -0.22
C VAL A 179 2.87 17.83 -1.21
N LEU A 180 2.42 16.78 -1.92
CA LEU A 180 3.21 16.10 -2.94
C LEU A 180 3.29 16.90 -4.25
N ALA A 181 2.20 17.54 -4.66
CA ALA A 181 2.07 18.29 -5.90
C ALA A 181 2.94 19.56 -5.89
N GLU A 182 3.06 20.23 -4.73
CA GLU A 182 4.02 21.33 -4.55
C GLU A 182 5.48 20.92 -4.82
N ARG A 183 5.81 19.62 -4.77
CA ARG A 183 7.17 19.10 -4.90
C ARG A 183 7.39 18.25 -6.17
N TYR A 184 6.36 17.58 -6.67
CA TYR A 184 6.44 16.54 -7.71
C TYR A 184 5.17 16.49 -8.58
N GLU A 185 4.70 17.65 -9.07
CA GLU A 185 3.44 17.85 -9.83
C GLU A 185 3.14 16.77 -10.90
N VAL A 186 4.16 16.31 -11.64
CA VAL A 186 4.01 15.29 -12.70
C VAL A 186 3.65 13.90 -12.14
N MET A 187 3.99 13.59 -10.89
CA MET A 187 3.76 12.28 -10.27
C MET A 187 2.34 12.10 -9.74
N VAL A 188 1.54 13.17 -9.63
CA VAL A 188 0.20 13.12 -9.03
C VAL A 188 -0.90 12.90 -10.08
N LEU A 189 -0.66 13.33 -11.32
CA LEU A 189 -1.66 13.31 -12.36
C LEU A 189 -1.82 11.93 -12.98
N ILE A 190 -3.04 11.65 -13.47
CA ILE A 190 -3.29 10.50 -14.35
C ILE A 190 -2.41 10.68 -15.60
N PRO A 191 -1.61 9.67 -15.98
CA PRO A 191 -0.79 9.75 -17.17
C PRO A 191 -1.62 9.97 -18.43
N LYS A 192 -1.18 10.89 -19.29
CA LYS A 192 -1.84 11.20 -20.56
C LYS A 192 -2.08 9.96 -21.44
N ALA A 193 -1.15 9.01 -21.44
CA ALA A 193 -1.30 7.73 -22.14
C ALA A 193 -2.51 6.92 -21.64
N VAL A 194 -2.74 6.90 -20.32
CA VAL A 194 -3.92 6.26 -19.70
C VAL A 194 -5.19 7.01 -20.08
N GLU A 195 -5.17 8.34 -20.06
CA GLU A 195 -6.34 9.15 -20.46
C GLU A 195 -6.74 8.89 -21.91
N GLU A 196 -5.81 9.00 -22.86
CA GLU A 196 -6.08 8.77 -24.28
C GLU A 196 -6.51 7.33 -24.57
N SER A 197 -5.94 6.36 -23.85
CA SER A 197 -6.33 4.95 -23.97
C SER A 197 -7.75 4.73 -23.44
N PHE A 198 -8.07 5.31 -22.27
CA PHE A 198 -9.39 5.19 -21.67
C PHE A 198 -10.47 5.90 -22.49
N ASP A 199 -10.19 7.06 -23.07
CA ASP A 199 -11.13 7.77 -23.95
C ASP A 199 -11.49 6.95 -25.19
N LYS A 200 -10.53 6.18 -25.73
CA LYS A 200 -10.78 5.24 -26.83
C LYS A 200 -11.56 4.00 -26.35
N TYR A 201 -11.21 3.48 -25.18
CA TYR A 201 -11.83 2.29 -24.60
C TYR A 201 -13.29 2.53 -24.18
N SER A 202 -13.61 3.73 -23.71
CA SER A 202 -14.91 4.09 -23.13
C SER A 202 -15.88 4.76 -24.11
N LYS A 203 -15.58 4.81 -25.42
CA LYS A 203 -16.40 5.50 -26.43
C LYS A 203 -17.88 5.11 -26.43
N ASP A 204 -18.16 3.83 -26.22
CA ASP A 204 -19.53 3.28 -26.23
C ASP A 204 -20.14 3.17 -24.84
N PHE A 205 -19.50 3.75 -23.81
CA PHE A 205 -19.99 3.66 -22.45
C PHE A 205 -21.19 4.58 -22.25
N SER A 206 -22.12 4.14 -21.41
CA SER A 206 -23.23 4.97 -20.97
C SER A 206 -22.87 5.70 -19.68
N SER A 207 -23.42 6.91 -19.51
CA SER A 207 -23.31 7.65 -18.25
C SER A 207 -24.10 6.96 -17.13
N TYR A 208 -23.56 6.96 -15.92
CA TYR A 208 -24.25 6.47 -14.74
C TYR A 208 -24.39 7.57 -13.70
N SER A 209 -25.63 7.87 -13.28
CA SER A 209 -25.88 8.77 -12.14
C SER A 209 -25.89 7.95 -10.86
N THR A 210 -25.04 8.34 -9.90
CA THR A 210 -25.15 7.88 -8.52
C THR A 210 -26.29 8.63 -7.83
N ASN A 211 -27.01 7.95 -6.94
CA ASN A 211 -27.97 8.59 -6.05
C ASN A 211 -27.45 8.46 -4.62
N THR A 212 -26.93 9.57 -4.10
CA THR A 212 -26.41 9.66 -2.73
C THR A 212 -27.54 10.05 -1.80
N PRO A 213 -27.81 9.30 -0.72
CA PRO A 213 -28.80 9.70 0.26
C PRO A 213 -28.48 11.07 0.87
N PRO A 214 -29.50 11.89 1.18
CA PRO A 214 -29.26 13.15 1.87
C PRO A 214 -28.69 12.91 3.26
N VAL A 215 -27.89 13.87 3.74
CA VAL A 215 -27.45 13.90 5.14
C VAL A 215 -28.65 14.32 6.00
N SER A 216 -29.07 13.43 6.88
CA SER A 216 -30.25 13.59 7.75
C SER A 216 -29.90 13.70 9.23
N VAL A 217 -28.69 13.29 9.62
CA VAL A 217 -28.18 13.35 10.99
C VAL A 217 -26.84 14.08 10.98
N ASP A 218 -26.89 15.40 11.17
CA ASP A 218 -25.72 16.29 11.06
C ASP A 218 -24.57 15.89 11.99
N HIS A 219 -24.86 15.57 13.25
CA HIS A 219 -23.86 15.08 14.19
C HIS A 219 -23.12 13.83 13.68
N ALA A 220 -23.85 12.88 13.08
CA ALA A 220 -23.24 11.67 12.53
C ALA A 220 -22.33 11.98 11.35
N TYR A 221 -22.75 12.92 10.49
CA TYR A 221 -21.91 13.39 9.39
C TYR A 221 -20.63 14.06 9.90
N GLN A 222 -20.72 14.98 10.85
CA GLN A 222 -19.55 15.67 11.42
C GLN A 222 -18.58 14.70 12.08
N GLU A 223 -19.08 13.72 12.83
CA GLU A 223 -18.28 12.67 13.44
C GLU A 223 -17.60 11.77 12.38
N GLY A 224 -18.30 11.45 11.30
CA GLY A 224 -17.72 10.73 10.16
C GLY A 224 -16.53 11.50 9.56
N VAL A 225 -16.69 12.81 9.30
CA VAL A 225 -15.61 13.67 8.78
C VAL A 225 -14.42 13.67 9.74
N ARG A 226 -14.69 13.83 11.05
CA ARG A 226 -13.67 13.92 12.10
C ARG A 226 -12.85 12.64 12.21
N GLU A 227 -13.50 11.48 12.23
CA GLU A 227 -12.82 10.18 12.31
C GLU A 227 -12.01 9.89 11.05
N ALA A 228 -12.57 10.13 9.86
CA ALA A 228 -11.87 9.92 8.60
C ALA A 228 -10.59 10.75 8.47
N LYS A 229 -10.56 11.98 8.99
CA LYS A 229 -9.35 12.82 8.99
C LYS A 229 -8.21 12.29 9.87
N LYS A 230 -8.50 11.47 10.88
CA LYS A 230 -7.48 10.85 11.75
C LYS A 230 -6.84 9.64 11.10
N ILE A 231 -7.56 9.03 10.15
CA ILE A 231 -7.09 7.83 9.49
C ILE A 231 -5.98 8.22 8.54
N ASP A 232 -4.91 7.46 8.65
CA ASP A 232 -3.80 7.53 7.74
C ASP A 232 -3.70 6.18 7.04
N LEU A 233 -4.37 6.07 5.89
CA LEU A 233 -4.31 4.88 5.06
C LEU A 233 -2.91 4.67 4.45
N THR A 234 -2.12 5.75 4.40
CA THR A 234 -0.70 5.63 4.07
C THR A 234 0.06 5.08 5.27
N LYS A 235 -0.32 5.24 6.53
CA LYS A 235 0.40 4.59 7.64
C LYS A 235 0.21 3.09 7.78
N SER A 236 -0.76 2.44 7.13
CA SER A 236 -0.76 0.96 7.12
C SER A 236 -0.03 0.38 5.89
N THR A 237 0.23 1.18 4.86
CA THR A 237 1.07 0.83 3.69
C THR A 237 2.46 1.51 3.72
N VAL A 238 2.65 2.43 4.65
CA VAL A 238 3.78 3.33 4.92
C VAL A 238 3.79 3.61 6.42
N ASP A 239 3.56 2.58 7.26
CA ASP A 239 4.08 2.69 8.60
C ASP A 239 5.59 2.70 8.45
N THR A 240 6.20 3.77 8.92
CA THR A 240 7.65 3.78 9.18
C THR A 240 7.88 3.00 10.48
N ASP A 241 7.18 1.87 10.62
CA ASP A 241 7.35 0.96 11.71
C ASP A 241 8.18 -0.20 11.17
N TYR A 242 9.48 -0.04 11.38
CA TYR A 242 10.44 -1.11 11.19
C TYR A 242 10.16 -2.30 12.14
N SER A 243 9.08 -2.27 12.96
CA SER A 243 8.55 -3.45 13.66
C SER A 243 8.33 -4.64 12.75
N SER A 244 7.89 -4.41 11.50
CA SER A 244 7.73 -5.48 10.50
C SER A 244 9.04 -6.17 10.12
N LEU A 245 10.18 -5.52 10.37
CA LEU A 245 11.50 -6.12 10.20
C LEU A 245 11.91 -7.00 11.38
N VAL A 246 11.27 -6.86 12.54
CA VAL A 246 11.61 -7.66 13.73
C VAL A 246 11.35 -9.14 13.43
N GLY A 247 12.37 -9.96 13.67
CA GLY A 247 12.36 -11.40 13.35
C GLY A 247 12.73 -11.73 11.89
N ARG A 248 12.95 -10.73 11.02
CA ARG A 248 13.47 -10.94 9.66
C ARG A 248 14.98 -11.17 9.72
N ILE A 249 15.45 -12.03 8.81
CA ILE A 249 16.88 -12.32 8.65
C ILE A 249 17.40 -11.45 7.50
N ILE A 250 18.53 -10.81 7.73
CA ILE A 250 19.19 -9.91 6.79
C ILE A 250 20.62 -10.37 6.50
N ARG A 251 21.09 -10.06 5.30
CA ARG A 251 22.50 -10.12 4.90
C ARG A 251 23.04 -8.71 4.77
N PHE A 252 24.16 -8.41 5.41
CA PHE A 252 24.75 -7.08 5.40
C PHE A 252 26.28 -7.14 5.40
N ASN A 253 26.93 -6.02 5.13
CA ASN A 253 28.40 -5.93 5.04
C ASN A 253 28.91 -4.91 6.04
N GLN A 254 29.87 -5.25 6.90
CA GLN A 254 30.48 -4.29 7.84
C GLN A 254 31.98 -4.13 7.62
N GLY A 255 32.40 -2.95 7.19
CA GLY A 255 33.80 -2.66 6.88
C GLY A 255 34.34 -3.56 5.76
N VAL A 256 35.38 -4.34 6.09
CA VAL A 256 35.97 -5.34 5.18
C VAL A 256 35.23 -6.68 5.18
N THR A 257 34.39 -6.92 6.18
CA THR A 257 33.65 -8.18 6.34
C THR A 257 32.40 -8.17 5.46
N ARG A 258 32.26 -9.19 4.62
CA ARG A 258 31.16 -9.31 3.65
C ARG A 258 30.26 -10.49 3.99
N GLY A 259 28.97 -10.35 3.68
CA GLY A 259 27.99 -11.44 3.76
C GLY A 259 27.62 -11.86 5.18
N LEU A 260 27.66 -10.93 6.14
CA LEU A 260 27.22 -11.20 7.51
C LEU A 260 25.71 -11.46 7.54
N ILE A 261 25.29 -12.46 8.32
CA ILE A 261 23.89 -12.82 8.49
C ILE A 261 23.44 -12.40 9.88
N ALA A 262 22.31 -11.72 9.97
CA ALA A 262 21.73 -11.32 11.25
C ALA A 262 20.21 -11.41 11.26
N GLU A 263 19.64 -11.57 12.44
CA GLU A 263 18.22 -11.33 12.69
C GLU A 263 18.05 -9.95 13.33
N ILE A 264 17.04 -9.21 12.89
CA ILE A 264 16.65 -7.96 13.53
C ILE A 264 15.83 -8.31 14.78
N THR A 265 16.39 -8.07 15.96
CA THR A 265 15.76 -8.44 17.24
C THR A 265 14.84 -7.36 17.78
N SER A 266 15.16 -6.09 17.52
CA SER A 266 14.29 -4.96 17.81
C SER A 266 14.73 -3.73 17.01
N VAL A 267 13.83 -2.77 16.88
CA VAL A 267 14.11 -1.49 16.24
C VAL A 267 13.87 -0.37 17.24
N SER A 268 14.84 0.53 17.37
CA SER A 268 14.80 1.66 18.30
C SER A 268 15.23 2.93 17.58
N ASP A 269 14.34 3.92 17.47
CA ASP A 269 14.51 5.23 16.82
C ASP A 269 15.21 5.19 15.45
N ASP A 270 16.55 5.24 15.43
CA ASP A 270 17.39 5.24 14.22
C ASP A 270 18.30 4.00 14.08
N LEU A 271 18.19 3.03 14.99
CA LEU A 271 19.06 1.85 15.06
C LEU A 271 18.29 0.54 14.94
N LEU A 272 18.83 -0.38 14.14
CA LEU A 272 18.47 -1.80 14.14
C LEU A 272 19.35 -2.52 15.16
N ASN A 273 18.71 -3.19 16.12
CA ASN A 273 19.40 -4.12 17.02
C ASN A 273 19.42 -5.49 16.33
N LEU A 274 20.63 -6.01 16.13
CA LEU A 274 20.89 -7.21 15.34
C LEU A 274 21.47 -8.30 16.22
N LEU A 275 21.02 -9.53 16.00
CA LEU A 275 21.69 -10.74 16.45
C LEU A 275 22.45 -11.32 15.25
N VAL A 276 23.75 -11.11 15.20
CA VAL A 276 24.63 -11.48 14.08
C VAL A 276 25.21 -12.86 14.31
N MET A 277 25.11 -13.74 13.32
CA MET A 277 25.71 -15.07 13.33
C MET A 277 27.07 -15.02 12.64
N ASN A 278 28.13 -15.42 13.37
CA ASN A 278 29.50 -15.45 12.86
C ASN A 278 29.75 -16.67 11.98
N CYS A 279 29.23 -16.63 10.76
CA CYS A 279 29.62 -17.56 9.70
C CYS A 279 30.46 -16.79 8.68
N VAL A 280 31.75 -16.65 8.95
CA VAL A 280 32.69 -16.14 7.93
C VAL A 280 33.09 -17.34 7.06
N SER A 281 32.54 -17.36 5.85
CA SER A 281 32.80 -18.31 4.76
C SER A 281 32.15 -19.70 4.85
N GLU A 282 31.94 -20.29 3.68
CA GLU A 282 31.56 -21.69 3.44
C GLU A 282 32.52 -22.72 4.07
N TYR A 283 33.60 -22.26 4.72
CA TYR A 283 34.65 -23.09 5.33
C TYR A 283 34.69 -23.03 6.87
N ALA A 284 33.85 -22.21 7.52
CA ALA A 284 33.78 -22.19 8.97
C ALA A 284 32.94 -23.37 9.50
N SER A 285 33.45 -24.04 10.55
CA SER A 285 32.80 -25.16 11.26
C SER A 285 31.28 -25.00 11.33
N GLU A 286 30.56 -25.94 10.70
CA GLU A 286 29.11 -25.88 10.50
C GLU A 286 28.31 -26.11 11.80
N ASP A 287 28.98 -26.59 12.85
CA ASP A 287 28.32 -27.26 13.96
C ASP A 287 28.09 -26.37 15.19
N ASN A 288 28.61 -25.14 15.25
CA ASN A 288 28.34 -24.20 16.36
C ASN A 288 28.76 -22.75 16.03
N PRO A 289 27.92 -21.95 15.36
CA PRO A 289 28.23 -20.54 15.12
C PRO A 289 28.05 -19.72 16.40
N SER A 290 28.94 -18.74 16.63
CA SER A 290 28.78 -17.76 17.70
C SER A 290 27.84 -16.63 17.29
N PHE A 291 27.05 -16.13 18.23
CA PHE A 291 26.14 -15.00 18.00
C PHE A 291 26.62 -13.73 18.74
N TYR A 292 26.44 -12.58 18.09
CA TYR A 292 26.88 -11.29 18.61
C TYR A 292 25.76 -10.25 18.48
N HIS A 293 25.64 -9.36 19.46
CA HIS A 293 24.67 -8.28 19.42
C HIS A 293 25.30 -7.03 18.82
N TRP A 294 24.80 -6.61 17.66
CA TRP A 294 25.27 -5.42 16.97
C TRP A 294 24.16 -4.38 16.88
N LYS A 295 24.56 -3.11 16.73
CA LYS A 295 23.66 -2.01 16.42
C LYS A 295 24.14 -1.36 15.15
N VAL A 296 23.25 -1.23 14.17
CA VAL A 296 23.54 -0.54 12.92
C VAL A 296 22.46 0.52 12.67
N ASP A 297 22.82 1.55 11.93
CA ASP A 297 21.85 2.55 11.48
C ASP A 297 20.76 1.88 10.61
N LYS A 298 19.50 2.33 10.70
CA LYS A 298 18.43 1.82 9.84
C LYS A 298 18.66 2.07 8.35
N GLU A 299 19.49 3.06 8.00
CA GLU A 299 19.92 3.35 6.64
C GLU A 299 21.11 2.50 6.17
N TYR A 300 21.59 1.59 7.03
CA TYR A 300 22.69 0.69 6.69
C TYR A 300 22.33 -0.22 5.52
N ASP A 301 23.30 -0.54 4.66
CA ASP A 301 23.05 -1.33 3.46
C ASP A 301 22.91 -2.82 3.83
N TYR A 302 21.68 -3.35 3.74
CA TYR A 302 21.35 -4.75 3.99
C TYR A 302 20.34 -5.27 2.97
N GLU A 303 20.35 -6.59 2.79
CA GLU A 303 19.44 -7.39 1.98
C GLU A 303 18.57 -8.21 2.94
N ILE A 304 17.24 -8.26 2.76
CA ILE A 304 16.37 -9.14 3.54
C ILE A 304 16.38 -10.52 2.87
N LEU A 305 16.67 -11.57 3.64
CA LEU A 305 16.70 -12.93 3.11
C LEU A 305 15.32 -13.59 3.20
N SER A 306 14.96 -14.30 2.13
CA SER A 306 13.77 -15.16 2.11
C SER A 306 13.79 -16.18 3.26
N PHE A 307 12.62 -16.55 3.77
CA PHE A 307 12.50 -17.61 4.78
C PHE A 307 13.02 -18.97 4.29
N ASN A 308 13.02 -19.19 2.97
CA ASN A 308 13.48 -20.42 2.36
C ASN A 308 14.99 -20.44 2.05
N ASP A 309 15.67 -19.30 2.20
CA ASP A 309 17.11 -19.16 1.97
C ASP A 309 17.91 -20.14 2.86
N PRO A 310 18.93 -20.83 2.33
CA PRO A 310 19.73 -21.78 3.11
C PRO A 310 20.35 -21.17 4.37
N MET A 311 20.80 -19.91 4.33
CA MET A 311 21.35 -19.22 5.48
C MET A 311 20.27 -18.79 6.47
N SER A 312 19.07 -18.42 6.01
CA SER A 312 17.92 -18.19 6.89
C SER A 312 17.55 -19.45 7.68
N LYS A 313 17.52 -20.61 7.01
CA LYS A 313 17.26 -21.91 7.66
C LYS A 313 18.36 -22.28 8.64
N LYS A 314 19.63 -22.11 8.25
CA LYS A 314 20.80 -22.36 9.11
C LYS A 314 20.78 -21.47 10.35
N PHE A 315 20.50 -20.18 10.20
CA PHE A 315 20.42 -19.23 11.30
C PHE A 315 19.34 -19.65 12.31
N LYS A 316 18.12 -19.95 11.84
CA LYS A 316 17.02 -20.36 12.73
C LYS A 316 17.34 -21.64 13.50
N LYS A 317 17.92 -22.65 12.84
CA LYS A 317 18.35 -23.89 13.49
C LYS A 317 19.33 -23.62 14.63
N ASN A 318 20.41 -22.90 14.35
CA ASN A 318 21.47 -22.64 15.34
C ASN A 318 21.04 -21.69 16.47
N LYS A 319 20.05 -20.80 16.23
CA LYS A 319 19.50 -19.94 17.29
C LYS A 319 18.76 -20.74 18.36
N VAL A 320 18.03 -21.80 17.98
CA VAL A 320 17.29 -22.66 18.91
C VAL A 320 18.24 -23.43 19.82
N ASP A 321 19.32 -23.98 19.26
CA ASP A 321 20.32 -24.79 20.00
C ASP A 321 21.06 -24.02 21.11
N ILE A 322 21.04 -22.67 21.09
CA ILE A 322 21.67 -21.80 22.10
C ILE A 322 20.66 -21.26 23.13
N MET A 323 19.37 -21.18 22.79
CA MET A 323 18.34 -20.77 23.76
C MET A 323 17.87 -21.92 24.66
N GLU A 324 18.19 -23.17 24.30
CA GLU A 324 17.85 -24.39 25.04
C GLU A 324 19.02 -24.97 25.86
N ASN A 325 20.21 -24.37 25.81
CA ASN A 325 21.40 -24.70 26.61
C ASN A 325 21.81 -23.56 27.55
#